data_AF-A0A7C2L2V7-F1
#
_entry.id   AF-A0A7C2L2V7-F1
#
_cell.length_a   1.000
_cell.length_b   1.000
_cell.length_c   1.000
_cell.angle_alpha   90.00
_cell.angle_beta   90.00
_cell.angle_gamma   90.00
#
_symmetry.space_group_name_H-M   'P 1'
#
loop_
_entity.id
_entity.type
_entity.pdbx_description
1 polymer ?
#
loop_
_entity_poly.entity_id
_entity_poly.type
_entity_poly.pdbx_seq_one_letter_code
_entity_poly.pdbx_strand_id
1 'polypeptide(L)'
;MHAMKLMIRGIYSTALIQLLLSNGFTITRPTKSQLERFGISSRDPPDAEIVDSASDRNCVDIRGSSDVVESVIRVLRRSFADLIVLRVKDLGGLLGVRIGFPNDAKLKLDELRSMVAYTVPYHHYCRAGGEGLSSMVTIAEDLVERGVVPAEEMSKNFREQVLGISPRIGSMVKIIHMKPDGRRIILGRGKVVGKMDGLIKLMRRIMGFGVYDGLGVEKCPGDYAITEASMFRPWMKTSYYSISGTLKGYYYNISTPVSIYPDHIHYFDLELDVVVKPGSGPEIIDADGLEKAVQENRISEELKKTAFRIAEEIASKQP
;
A
#
# COMPACT_ATOMS: atom_id res chain seq x y z
N MET A 1 28.16 13.73 17.27
CA MET A 1 27.27 12.56 17.16
C MET A 1 27.90 11.57 16.20
N HIS A 2 27.96 10.29 16.53
CA HIS A 2 28.40 9.25 15.60
C HIS A 2 27.43 9.23 14.41
N ALA A 3 27.94 9.14 13.18
CA ALA A 3 27.08 9.05 12.01
C ALA A 3 26.38 7.68 12.01
N MET A 4 25.05 7.66 11.97
CA MET A 4 24.27 6.42 11.96
C MET A 4 24.42 5.72 10.60
N LYS A 5 24.89 4.48 10.61
CA LYS A 5 25.24 3.72 9.41
C LYS A 5 24.11 2.77 9.01
N LEU A 6 23.71 2.83 7.74
CA LEU A 6 22.62 2.03 7.20
C LEU A 6 23.09 1.17 6.03
N MET A 7 22.64 -0.08 6.00
CA MET A 7 22.65 -0.89 4.78
C MET A 7 21.24 -0.96 4.22
N ILE A 8 21.06 -0.57 2.96
CA ILE A 8 19.74 -0.53 2.31
C ILE A 8 19.74 -1.41 1.07
N ARG A 9 18.72 -2.28 0.94
CA ARG A 9 18.51 -3.20 -0.18
C ARG A 9 17.05 -3.21 -0.60
N GLY A 10 16.83 -3.72 -1.82
CA GLY A 10 15.48 -3.95 -2.34
C GLY A 10 14.98 -2.85 -3.27
N ILE A 11 13.72 -2.98 -3.67
CA ILE A 11 13.09 -2.17 -4.72
C ILE A 11 12.98 -0.69 -4.33
N TYR A 12 12.95 -0.38 -3.03
CA TYR A 12 12.87 1.00 -2.51
C TYR A 12 14.24 1.63 -2.25
N SER A 13 15.33 0.87 -2.43
CA SER A 13 16.63 1.25 -1.88
C SER A 13 17.20 2.57 -2.40
N THR A 14 17.06 2.86 -3.70
CA THR A 14 17.60 4.10 -4.28
C THR A 14 16.87 5.33 -3.74
N ALA A 15 15.54 5.29 -3.66
CA ALA A 15 14.73 6.37 -3.10
C ALA A 15 15.02 6.59 -1.60
N LEU A 16 15.11 5.50 -0.84
CA LEU A 16 15.39 5.56 0.60
C LEU A 16 16.80 6.06 0.90
N ILE A 17 17.80 5.67 0.10
CA ILE A 17 19.16 6.21 0.22
C ILE A 17 19.16 7.72 -0.01
N GLN A 18 18.51 8.20 -1.07
CA GLN A 18 18.42 9.64 -1.35
C GLN A 18 17.80 10.41 -0.18
N LEU A 19 16.71 9.89 0.39
CA LEU A 19 16.07 10.48 1.54
C LEU A 19 16.96 10.47 2.80
N LEU A 20 17.58 9.33 3.12
CA LEU A 20 18.29 9.18 4.37
C LEU A 20 19.66 9.88 4.36
N LEU A 21 20.34 9.96 3.21
CA LEU A 21 21.56 10.77 3.06
C LEU A 21 21.29 12.25 3.35
N SER A 22 20.20 12.81 2.78
CA SER A 22 19.83 14.21 3.03
C SER A 22 19.41 14.48 4.48
N ASN A 23 19.19 13.44 5.27
CA ASN A 23 18.89 13.50 6.70
C ASN A 23 20.08 13.08 7.59
N GLY A 24 21.31 13.05 7.05
CA GLY A 24 22.54 12.88 7.83
C GLY A 24 22.92 11.43 8.15
N PHE A 25 22.27 10.44 7.56
CA PHE A 25 22.67 9.04 7.67
C PHE A 25 23.84 8.73 6.73
N THR A 26 24.67 7.76 7.10
CA THR A 26 25.73 7.22 6.25
C THR A 26 25.29 5.89 5.67
N ILE A 27 25.47 5.67 4.37
CA ILE A 27 25.20 4.36 3.76
C ILE A 27 26.48 3.54 3.72
N THR A 28 26.38 2.26 4.09
CA THR A 28 27.48 1.31 4.03
C THR A 28 27.11 0.08 3.21
N ARG A 29 28.15 -0.65 2.80
CA ARG A 29 28.06 -1.85 1.97
C ARG A 29 27.15 -1.61 0.75
N PRO A 30 27.40 -0.63 -0.12
CA PRO A 30 26.53 -0.37 -1.26
C PRO A 30 26.61 -1.51 -2.31
N THR A 31 25.53 -1.69 -3.06
CA THR A 31 25.55 -2.45 -4.33
C THR A 31 26.31 -1.68 -5.41
N LYS A 32 26.61 -2.33 -6.54
CA LYS A 32 27.26 -1.65 -7.69
C LYS A 32 26.45 -0.44 -8.16
N SER A 33 25.15 -0.60 -8.35
CA SER A 33 24.26 0.49 -8.78
C SER A 33 24.17 1.63 -7.75
N GLN A 34 24.23 1.32 -6.45
CA GLN A 34 24.25 2.34 -5.40
C GLN A 34 25.58 3.11 -5.38
N LEU A 35 26.71 2.43 -5.60
CA LEU A 35 28.01 3.07 -5.72
C LEU A 35 28.04 4.01 -6.93
N GLU A 36 27.55 3.57 -8.09
CA GLU A 36 27.50 4.38 -9.32
C GLU A 36 26.62 5.63 -9.16
N ARG A 37 25.47 5.51 -8.48
CA ARG A 37 24.52 6.62 -8.31
C ARG A 37 24.93 7.62 -7.24
N PHE A 38 25.55 7.17 -6.16
CA PHE A 38 25.79 8.01 -4.98
C PHE A 38 27.26 8.23 -4.63
N GLY A 39 28.20 7.56 -5.32
CA GLY A 39 29.63 7.68 -5.03
C GLY A 39 30.05 7.09 -3.68
N ILE A 40 29.22 6.22 -3.08
CA ILE A 40 29.45 5.66 -1.74
C ILE A 40 30.29 4.40 -1.86
N SER A 41 31.30 4.26 -0.99
CA SER A 41 32.24 3.13 -1.02
C SER A 41 32.48 2.46 0.34
N SER A 42 31.95 3.00 1.45
CA SER A 42 32.16 2.45 2.79
C SER A 42 31.70 0.99 2.90
N ARG A 43 32.52 0.15 3.54
CA ARG A 43 32.26 -1.28 3.81
C ARG A 43 32.05 -1.59 5.30
N ASP A 44 32.03 -0.55 6.14
CA ASP A 44 31.81 -0.68 7.58
C ASP A 44 30.53 -1.47 7.90
N PRO A 45 30.51 -2.18 9.04
CA PRO A 45 29.27 -2.75 9.57
C PRO A 45 28.18 -1.68 9.71
N PRO A 46 26.93 -1.95 9.27
CA PRO A 46 25.81 -1.05 9.49
C PRO A 46 25.29 -1.15 10.94
N ASP A 47 24.71 -0.07 11.45
CA ASP A 47 23.99 -0.04 12.72
C ASP A 47 22.54 -0.53 12.56
N ALA A 48 21.97 -0.36 11.36
CA ALA A 48 20.69 -0.92 10.98
C ALA A 48 20.63 -1.28 9.49
N GLU A 49 19.77 -2.23 9.17
CA GLU A 49 19.51 -2.71 7.82
C GLU A 49 18.06 -2.44 7.43
N ILE A 50 17.85 -2.02 6.18
CA ILE A 50 16.53 -1.84 5.56
C ILE A 50 16.48 -2.73 4.33
N VAL A 51 15.54 -3.68 4.33
CA VAL A 51 15.38 -4.66 3.24
C VAL A 51 13.92 -4.83 2.87
N ASP A 52 13.63 -5.28 1.65
CA ASP A 52 12.27 -5.64 1.26
C ASP A 52 11.70 -6.72 2.19
N SER A 53 10.42 -6.60 2.54
CA SER A 53 9.74 -7.65 3.31
C SER A 53 9.53 -8.89 2.43
N ALA A 54 10.05 -10.04 2.88
CA ALA A 54 9.91 -11.31 2.18
C ALA A 54 8.45 -11.77 1.98
N SER A 55 7.53 -11.26 2.81
CA SER A 55 6.10 -11.63 2.78
C SER A 55 5.21 -10.68 1.99
N ASP A 56 5.66 -9.44 1.75
CA ASP A 56 4.87 -8.39 1.11
C ASP A 56 5.79 -7.31 0.52
N ARG A 57 5.72 -7.11 -0.79
CA ARG A 57 6.54 -6.13 -1.53
C ARG A 57 6.08 -4.68 -1.32
N ASN A 58 4.93 -4.47 -0.70
CA ASN A 58 4.47 -3.14 -0.28
C ASN A 58 5.10 -2.71 1.05
N CYS A 59 6.00 -3.54 1.61
CA CYS A 59 6.61 -3.30 2.90
C CYS A 59 8.14 -3.47 2.85
N VAL A 60 8.81 -2.81 3.79
CA VAL A 60 10.21 -3.04 4.14
C VAL A 60 10.32 -3.48 5.60
N ASP A 61 11.32 -4.29 5.89
CA ASP A 61 11.72 -4.64 7.25
C ASP A 61 12.99 -3.84 7.60
N ILE A 62 12.95 -3.15 8.74
CA ILE A 62 14.05 -2.38 9.32
C ILE A 62 14.52 -3.10 10.57
N ARG A 63 15.82 -3.39 10.71
CA ARG A 63 16.37 -4.12 11.86
C ARG A 63 17.72 -3.56 12.27
N GLY A 64 17.92 -3.27 13.55
CA GLY A 64 19.20 -2.74 14.04
C GLY A 64 19.12 -2.16 15.44
N SER A 65 20.08 -1.32 15.79
CA SER A 65 20.09 -0.57 17.06
C SER A 65 18.84 0.29 17.20
N SER A 66 18.21 0.27 18.38
CA SER A 66 16.90 0.88 18.59
C SER A 66 16.87 2.39 18.29
N ASP A 67 17.92 3.11 18.70
CA ASP A 67 18.11 4.54 18.45
C ASP A 67 18.19 4.88 16.95
N VAL A 68 18.88 4.03 16.17
CA VAL A 68 18.99 4.19 14.72
C VAL A 68 17.67 3.89 14.03
N VAL A 69 16.99 2.81 14.41
CA VAL A 69 15.69 2.43 13.83
C VAL A 69 14.63 3.49 14.12
N GLU A 70 14.57 4.00 15.34
CA GLU A 70 13.66 5.10 15.72
C GLU A 70 13.96 6.38 14.93
N SER A 71 15.24 6.71 14.74
CA SER A 71 15.67 7.86 13.94
C SER A 71 15.25 7.73 12.48
N VAL A 72 15.37 6.54 11.89
CA VAL A 72 14.87 6.24 10.53
C VAL A 72 13.35 6.43 10.47
N ILE A 73 12.59 5.84 11.42
CA ILE A 73 11.12 5.96 11.45
C ILE A 73 10.70 7.42 11.54
N ARG A 74 11.40 8.24 12.33
CA ARG A 74 11.13 9.68 12.43
C ARG A 74 11.28 10.40 11.10
N VAL A 75 12.32 10.08 10.33
CA VAL A 75 12.51 10.65 8.97
C VAL A 75 11.41 10.17 8.02
N LEU A 76 11.08 8.88 8.03
CA LEU A 76 10.02 8.33 7.18
C LEU A 76 8.67 8.98 7.50
N ARG A 77 8.31 9.12 8.78
CA ARG A 77 7.05 9.76 9.22
C ARG A 77 6.93 11.22 8.77
N ARG A 78 8.04 11.96 8.78
CA ARG A 78 8.06 13.35 8.29
C ARG A 78 7.92 13.44 6.77
N SER A 79 8.30 12.39 6.05
CA SER A 79 8.38 12.39 4.59
C SER A 79 7.15 11.79 3.91
N PHE A 80 6.42 10.91 4.61
CA PHE A 80 5.32 10.12 4.05
C PHE A 80 4.09 10.22 4.95
N ALA A 81 3.06 10.94 4.48
CA ALA A 81 1.84 11.22 5.25
C ALA A 81 0.99 9.96 5.52
N ASP A 82 1.00 9.02 4.57
CA ASP A 82 0.25 7.76 4.60
C ASP A 82 1.06 6.56 5.14
N LEU A 83 2.27 6.78 5.68
CA LEU A 83 3.13 5.70 6.19
C LEU A 83 2.43 4.86 7.25
N ILE A 84 2.55 3.52 7.15
CA ILE A 84 2.00 2.59 8.13
C ILE A 84 3.14 1.83 8.84
N VAL A 85 3.20 1.90 10.17
CA VAL A 85 4.10 1.08 11.00
C VAL A 85 3.36 -0.18 11.46
N LEU A 86 3.67 -1.32 10.82
CA LEU A 86 2.86 -2.54 10.92
C LEU A 86 3.24 -3.44 12.10
N ARG A 87 4.52 -3.56 12.42
CA ARG A 87 4.98 -4.46 13.48
C ARG A 87 6.21 -3.90 14.12
N VAL A 88 6.27 -3.93 15.44
CA VAL A 88 7.45 -3.61 16.24
C VAL A 88 7.81 -4.87 17.04
N LYS A 89 9.08 -5.26 16.99
CA LYS A 89 9.68 -6.31 17.80
C LYS A 89 10.88 -5.71 18.53
N ASP A 90 10.75 -5.54 19.83
CA ASP A 90 11.87 -5.18 20.69
C ASP A 90 12.54 -6.45 21.21
N LEU A 91 13.85 -6.54 21.03
CA LEU A 91 14.70 -7.64 21.48
C LEU A 91 15.81 -7.14 22.41
N GLY A 92 15.53 -6.13 23.24
CA GLY A 92 16.44 -5.68 24.29
C GLY A 92 17.67 -4.97 23.72
N GLY A 93 17.44 -3.82 23.08
CA GLY A 93 18.48 -2.98 22.45
C GLY A 93 18.50 -3.08 20.92
N LEU A 94 17.98 -4.17 20.36
CA LEU A 94 17.71 -4.33 18.94
C LEU A 94 16.22 -4.18 18.65
N LEU A 95 15.90 -3.34 17.67
CA LEU A 95 14.53 -3.09 17.22
C LEU A 95 14.33 -3.64 15.82
N GLY A 96 13.25 -4.40 15.63
CA GLY A 96 12.79 -4.87 14.34
C GLY A 96 11.43 -4.27 14.00
N VAL A 97 11.35 -3.47 12.94
CA VAL A 97 10.12 -2.81 12.52
C VAL A 97 9.75 -3.17 11.10
N ARG A 98 8.46 -3.37 10.83
CA ARG A 98 7.92 -3.45 9.48
C ARG A 98 7.20 -2.15 9.13
N ILE A 99 7.57 -1.58 7.99
CA ILE A 99 6.97 -0.37 7.44
C ILE A 99 6.23 -0.72 6.15
N GLY A 100 4.98 -0.30 6.05
CA GLY A 100 4.17 -0.35 4.84
C GLY A 100 4.21 0.99 4.10
N PHE A 101 4.39 0.93 2.78
CA PHE A 101 4.32 2.07 1.88
C PHE A 101 3.04 1.98 1.04
N PRO A 102 1.99 2.76 1.34
CA PRO A 102 0.85 2.89 0.45
C PRO A 102 1.20 3.78 -0.75
N ASN A 103 0.21 4.02 -1.62
CA ASN A 103 0.51 4.57 -2.93
C ASN A 103 0.97 6.03 -2.91
N ASP A 104 0.56 6.87 -1.96
CA ASP A 104 1.06 8.24 -1.90
C ASP A 104 2.54 8.23 -1.47
N ALA A 105 2.91 7.38 -0.52
CA ALA A 105 4.32 7.14 -0.18
C ALA A 105 5.12 6.62 -1.38
N LYS A 106 4.59 5.67 -2.16
CA LYS A 106 5.26 5.15 -3.36
C LYS A 106 5.48 6.22 -4.41
N LEU A 107 4.51 7.10 -4.65
CA LEU A 107 4.67 8.25 -5.55
C LEU A 107 5.76 9.19 -5.05
N LYS A 108 5.80 9.46 -3.74
CA LYS A 108 6.87 10.26 -3.15
C LYS A 108 8.25 9.58 -3.26
N LEU A 109 8.30 8.27 -3.14
CA LEU A 109 9.52 7.47 -3.36
C LEU A 109 9.96 7.53 -4.83
N ASP A 110 9.04 7.56 -5.80
CA ASP A 110 9.35 7.77 -7.21
C ASP A 110 10.01 9.16 -7.42
N GLU A 111 9.46 10.22 -6.80
CA GLU A 111 10.07 11.57 -6.82
C GLU A 111 11.47 11.58 -6.19
N LEU A 112 11.65 10.87 -5.08
CA LEU A 112 12.97 10.76 -4.43
C LEU A 112 13.98 10.05 -5.32
N ARG A 113 13.57 8.97 -5.99
CA ARG A 113 14.43 8.22 -6.91
C ARG A 113 14.79 9.03 -8.15
N SER A 114 13.84 9.83 -8.67
CA SER A 114 14.03 10.60 -9.90
C SER A 114 15.12 11.67 -9.80
N MET A 115 15.47 12.10 -8.58
CA MET A 115 16.57 13.02 -8.34
C MET A 115 17.96 12.45 -8.66
N VAL A 116 18.10 11.12 -8.74
CA VAL A 116 19.40 10.45 -8.90
C VAL A 116 19.46 9.45 -10.04
N ALA A 117 18.31 9.05 -10.59
CA ALA A 117 18.22 8.17 -11.75
C ALA A 117 16.91 8.38 -12.49
N TYR A 118 16.91 8.22 -13.82
CA TYR A 118 15.66 8.20 -14.58
C TYR A 118 14.69 7.19 -13.97
N THR A 119 13.45 7.63 -13.72
CA THR A 119 12.43 6.86 -13.03
C THR A 119 11.14 6.94 -13.82
N VAL A 120 10.65 5.80 -14.30
CA VAL A 120 9.34 5.74 -14.96
C VAL A 120 8.21 6.09 -13.97
N PRO A 121 7.10 6.70 -14.41
CA PRO A 121 5.96 6.95 -13.54
C PRO A 121 5.42 5.66 -12.90
N TYR A 122 5.05 5.72 -11.62
CA TYR A 122 4.55 4.56 -10.86
C TYR A 122 5.58 3.43 -10.69
N HIS A 123 6.87 3.76 -10.66
CA HIS A 123 7.96 2.79 -10.53
C HIS A 123 7.74 1.87 -9.33
N HIS A 124 7.58 2.41 -8.13
CA HIS A 124 7.44 1.58 -6.93
C HIS A 124 6.09 0.84 -6.88
N TYR A 125 5.03 1.42 -7.45
CA TYR A 125 3.74 0.72 -7.63
C TYR A 125 3.92 -0.56 -8.45
N CYS A 126 4.61 -0.48 -9.59
CA CYS A 126 4.88 -1.61 -10.46
C CYS A 126 5.85 -2.62 -9.81
N ARG A 127 6.92 -2.16 -9.16
CA ARG A 127 7.86 -3.04 -8.44
C ARG A 127 7.17 -3.86 -7.35
N ALA A 128 6.22 -3.25 -6.63
CA ALA A 128 5.43 -3.92 -5.61
C ALA A 128 4.38 -4.89 -6.18
N GLY A 129 3.93 -4.66 -7.41
CA GLY A 129 2.84 -5.40 -8.06
C GLY A 129 3.18 -6.79 -8.59
N GLY A 130 4.46 -7.19 -8.54
CA GLY A 130 4.92 -8.54 -8.92
C GLY A 130 5.97 -8.55 -10.03
N GLU A 131 6.48 -9.74 -10.36
CA GLU A 131 7.61 -9.90 -11.29
C GLU A 131 7.35 -9.36 -12.68
N GLY A 132 6.16 -9.59 -13.25
CA GLY A 132 5.84 -9.09 -14.60
C GLY A 132 5.92 -7.56 -14.70
N LEU A 133 5.37 -6.85 -13.70
CA LEU A 133 5.44 -5.39 -13.65
C LEU A 133 6.83 -4.88 -13.29
N SER A 134 7.57 -5.59 -12.44
CA SER A 134 8.97 -5.28 -12.13
C SER A 134 9.86 -5.38 -13.37
N SER A 135 9.68 -6.42 -14.20
CA SER A 135 10.40 -6.57 -15.47
C SER A 135 10.05 -5.45 -16.45
N MET A 136 8.78 -5.07 -16.52
CA MET A 136 8.32 -3.94 -17.35
C MET A 136 9.05 -2.63 -16.98
N VAL A 137 9.19 -2.33 -15.68
CA VAL A 137 9.97 -1.19 -15.19
C VAL A 137 11.43 -1.29 -15.63
N THR A 138 12.08 -2.44 -15.41
CA THR A 138 13.50 -2.62 -15.77
C THR A 138 13.74 -2.39 -17.26
N ILE A 139 12.89 -2.97 -18.12
CA ILE A 139 13.01 -2.81 -19.57
C ILE A 139 12.80 -1.35 -19.98
N ALA A 140 11.78 -0.69 -19.44
CA ALA A 140 11.48 0.69 -19.77
C ALA A 140 12.62 1.65 -19.37
N GLU A 141 13.21 1.47 -18.19
CA GLU A 141 14.35 2.27 -17.75
C GLU A 141 15.62 1.98 -18.57
N ASP A 142 15.92 0.71 -18.88
CA ASP A 142 17.08 0.33 -19.71
C ASP A 142 17.02 0.94 -21.12
N LEU A 143 15.85 0.94 -21.75
CA LEU A 143 15.66 1.53 -23.08
C LEU A 143 15.94 3.03 -23.10
N VAL A 144 15.62 3.74 -22.03
CA VAL A 144 15.91 5.17 -21.90
C VAL A 144 17.39 5.39 -21.60
N GLU A 145 17.96 4.63 -20.66
CA GLU A 145 19.39 4.73 -20.29
C GLU A 145 20.31 4.44 -21.48
N ARG A 146 19.92 3.54 -22.39
CA ARG A 146 20.63 3.22 -23.63
C ARG A 146 20.37 4.20 -24.78
N GLY A 147 19.53 5.21 -24.57
CA GLY A 147 19.17 6.20 -25.60
C GLY A 147 18.32 5.65 -26.74
N VAL A 148 17.66 4.51 -26.56
CA VAL A 148 16.78 3.89 -27.57
C VAL A 148 15.45 4.61 -27.65
N VAL A 149 14.92 5.07 -26.50
CA VAL A 149 13.65 5.81 -26.41
C VAL A 149 13.86 7.10 -25.61
N PRO A 150 13.35 8.26 -26.06
CA PRO A 150 13.39 9.49 -25.27
C PRO A 150 12.64 9.34 -23.94
N ALA A 151 13.19 9.93 -22.87
CA ALA A 151 12.64 9.84 -21.51
C ALA A 151 11.18 10.34 -21.40
N GLU A 152 10.85 11.43 -22.10
CA GLU A 152 9.50 12.01 -22.10
C GLU A 152 8.48 11.08 -22.75
N GLU A 153 8.82 10.54 -23.92
CA GLU A 153 7.98 9.58 -24.65
C GLU A 153 7.76 8.31 -23.83
N MET A 154 8.84 7.75 -23.27
CA MET A 154 8.75 6.58 -22.40
C MET A 154 7.85 6.87 -21.18
N SER A 155 8.05 8.00 -20.52
CA SER A 155 7.25 8.37 -19.34
C SER A 155 5.76 8.51 -19.66
N LYS A 156 5.42 9.13 -20.80
CA LYS A 156 4.04 9.25 -21.26
C LYS A 156 3.41 7.88 -21.51
N ASN A 157 4.07 7.05 -22.34
CA ASN A 157 3.55 5.73 -22.71
C ASN A 157 3.44 4.81 -21.49
N PHE A 158 4.44 4.82 -20.60
CA PHE A 158 4.45 3.99 -19.40
C PHE A 158 3.31 4.37 -18.45
N ARG A 159 3.04 5.67 -18.27
CA ARG A 159 1.89 6.16 -17.47
C ARG A 159 0.57 5.61 -18.01
N GLU A 160 0.34 5.70 -19.32
CA GLU A 160 -0.87 5.19 -19.96
C GLU A 160 -1.00 3.66 -19.78
N GLN A 161 0.10 2.92 -19.94
CA GLN A 161 0.11 1.47 -19.71
C GLN A 161 -0.23 1.11 -18.25
N VAL A 162 0.36 1.79 -17.27
CA VAL A 162 0.11 1.52 -15.85
C VAL A 162 -1.34 1.80 -15.47
N LEU A 163 -1.90 2.92 -15.93
CA LEU A 163 -3.31 3.26 -15.69
C LEU A 163 -4.28 2.29 -16.37
N GLY A 164 -3.85 1.61 -17.44
CA GLY A 164 -4.58 0.52 -18.09
C GLY A 164 -4.47 -0.84 -17.39
N ILE A 165 -3.55 -1.00 -16.41
CA ILE A 165 -3.41 -2.26 -15.67
C ILE A 165 -4.68 -2.53 -14.89
N SER A 166 -5.30 -3.66 -15.18
CA SER A 166 -6.48 -4.11 -14.47
C SER A 166 -6.70 -5.60 -14.71
N PRO A 167 -7.26 -6.33 -13.75
CA PRO A 167 -7.67 -7.72 -13.93
C PRO A 167 -8.51 -7.94 -15.20
N ARG A 168 -8.44 -9.16 -15.74
CA ARG A 168 -9.26 -9.59 -16.89
C ARG A 168 -10.67 -9.95 -16.41
N ILE A 169 -11.69 -9.63 -17.20
CA ILE A 169 -13.05 -10.13 -16.91
C ILE A 169 -13.02 -11.66 -16.87
N GLY A 170 -13.69 -12.23 -15.87
CA GLY A 170 -13.73 -13.66 -15.62
C GLY A 170 -12.57 -14.23 -14.81
N SER A 171 -11.48 -13.48 -14.59
CA SER A 171 -10.36 -13.95 -13.77
C SER A 171 -10.73 -13.95 -12.28
N MET A 172 -10.03 -14.79 -11.50
CA MET A 172 -10.14 -14.84 -10.05
C MET A 172 -9.05 -13.97 -9.43
N VAL A 173 -9.46 -12.99 -8.63
CA VAL A 173 -8.57 -12.00 -8.00
C VAL A 173 -8.70 -12.11 -6.48
N LYS A 174 -7.58 -12.14 -5.76
CA LYS A 174 -7.56 -12.08 -4.29
C LYS A 174 -7.52 -10.64 -3.81
N ILE A 175 -8.13 -10.36 -2.67
CA ILE A 175 -8.03 -9.06 -2.01
C ILE A 175 -7.14 -9.24 -0.80
N ILE A 176 -6.03 -8.49 -0.75
CA ILE A 176 -5.07 -8.48 0.36
C ILE A 176 -5.35 -7.24 1.20
N HIS A 177 -5.74 -7.48 2.45
CA HIS A 177 -6.14 -6.48 3.41
C HIS A 177 -5.07 -6.42 4.50
N MET A 178 -4.30 -5.33 4.52
CA MET A 178 -3.23 -5.12 5.51
C MET A 178 -3.77 -4.28 6.66
N LYS A 179 -3.92 -4.87 7.83
CA LYS A 179 -4.33 -4.16 9.05
C LYS A 179 -3.17 -3.32 9.61
N PRO A 180 -3.45 -2.18 10.28
CA PRO A 180 -2.41 -1.38 10.93
C PRO A 180 -1.56 -2.17 11.93
N ASP A 181 -2.17 -3.16 12.60
CA ASP A 181 -1.48 -4.03 13.55
C ASP A 181 -0.52 -5.05 12.92
N GLY A 182 -0.44 -5.07 11.58
CA GLY A 182 0.43 -5.95 10.80
C GLY A 182 -0.22 -7.28 10.42
N ARG A 183 -1.46 -7.56 10.84
CA ARG A 183 -2.21 -8.72 10.35
C ARG A 183 -2.47 -8.57 8.85
N ARG A 184 -2.15 -9.64 8.11
CA ARG A 184 -2.37 -9.74 6.68
C ARG A 184 -3.50 -10.70 6.40
N ILE A 185 -4.66 -10.17 6.01
CA ILE A 185 -5.86 -10.94 5.74
C ILE A 185 -5.98 -11.10 4.22
N ILE A 186 -6.06 -12.34 3.74
CA ILE A 186 -6.36 -12.62 2.34
C ILE A 186 -7.84 -13.01 2.26
N LEU A 187 -8.66 -12.12 1.71
CA LEU A 187 -10.05 -12.46 1.47
C LEU A 187 -10.17 -13.47 0.33
N GLY A 188 -11.21 -14.31 0.39
CA GLY A 188 -11.49 -15.31 -0.64
C GLY A 188 -11.51 -14.71 -2.04
N ARG A 189 -11.03 -15.46 -3.03
CA ARG A 189 -10.90 -14.98 -4.41
C ARG A 189 -12.28 -14.59 -4.98
N GLY A 190 -12.37 -13.40 -5.56
CA GLY A 190 -13.55 -12.92 -6.27
C GLY A 190 -13.38 -13.03 -7.78
N LYS A 191 -14.46 -13.33 -8.49
CA LYS A 191 -14.49 -13.33 -9.95
C LYS A 191 -14.69 -11.90 -10.45
N VAL A 192 -13.88 -11.44 -11.39
CA VAL A 192 -14.10 -10.15 -12.06
C VAL A 192 -15.33 -10.27 -12.96
N VAL A 193 -16.41 -9.56 -12.64
CA VAL A 193 -17.69 -9.63 -13.37
C VAL A 193 -17.97 -8.38 -14.19
N GLY A 194 -17.25 -7.29 -13.96
CA GLY A 194 -17.45 -6.06 -14.72
C GLY A 194 -16.27 -5.10 -14.60
N LYS A 195 -16.12 -4.25 -15.62
CA LYS A 195 -15.15 -3.16 -15.70
C LYS A 195 -15.79 -1.97 -16.39
N MET A 196 -15.62 -0.77 -15.83
CA MET A 196 -16.13 0.47 -16.42
C MET A 196 -15.27 1.62 -15.92
N ASP A 197 -14.66 2.40 -16.82
CA ASP A 197 -13.91 3.62 -16.49
C ASP A 197 -12.91 3.46 -15.32
N GLY A 198 -12.11 2.39 -15.34
CA GLY A 198 -11.12 2.08 -14.30
C GLY A 198 -11.70 1.47 -13.00
N LEU A 199 -13.03 1.41 -12.84
CA LEU A 199 -13.70 0.65 -11.79
C LEU A 199 -13.74 -0.83 -12.16
N ILE A 200 -13.39 -1.70 -11.23
CA ILE A 200 -13.57 -3.15 -11.34
C ILE A 200 -14.66 -3.63 -10.37
N LYS A 201 -15.44 -4.63 -10.79
CA LYS A 201 -16.43 -5.32 -9.95
C LYS A 201 -16.01 -6.76 -9.73
N LEU A 202 -15.83 -7.12 -8.46
CA LEU A 202 -15.49 -8.46 -8.01
C LEU A 202 -16.69 -9.10 -7.33
N MET A 203 -17.12 -10.26 -7.82
CA MET A 203 -18.18 -11.05 -7.19
C MET A 203 -17.58 -12.17 -6.34
N ARG A 204 -18.00 -12.26 -5.08
CA ARG A 204 -17.64 -13.36 -4.16
C ARG A 204 -18.90 -14.04 -3.66
N ARG A 205 -18.87 -15.37 -3.59
CA ARG A 205 -19.92 -16.15 -2.91
C ARG A 205 -19.58 -16.30 -1.44
N ILE A 206 -20.57 -16.12 -0.59
CA ILE A 206 -20.45 -16.24 0.86
C ILE A 206 -20.86 -17.65 1.25
N MET A 207 -19.97 -18.34 1.95
CA MET A 207 -20.15 -19.76 2.29
C MET A 207 -20.48 -19.99 3.76
N GLY A 208 -20.15 -19.04 4.63
CA GLY A 208 -20.34 -19.17 6.08
C GLY A 208 -21.62 -18.52 6.57
N PHE A 209 -22.10 -18.99 7.72
CA PHE A 209 -23.17 -18.37 8.50
C PHE A 209 -22.65 -17.19 9.33
N GLY A 210 -23.57 -16.41 9.91
CA GLY A 210 -23.26 -15.39 10.92
C GLY A 210 -24.12 -14.14 10.74
N VAL A 211 -23.54 -13.00 11.07
CA VAL A 211 -24.10 -11.67 10.82
C VAL A 211 -23.07 -10.89 10.01
N TYR A 212 -23.53 -10.02 9.11
CA TYR A 212 -22.64 -9.00 8.55
C TYR A 212 -22.46 -7.92 9.61
N ASP A 213 -21.30 -7.94 10.26
CA ASP A 213 -20.92 -6.95 11.27
C ASP A 213 -21.08 -5.53 10.70
N GLY A 214 -21.57 -4.60 11.53
CA GLY A 214 -21.96 -3.25 11.12
C GLY A 214 -23.36 -3.15 10.48
N LEU A 215 -23.76 -4.10 9.63
CA LEU A 215 -25.11 -4.10 9.02
C LEU A 215 -26.18 -4.70 9.97
N GLY A 216 -25.80 -5.64 10.84
CA GLY A 216 -26.73 -6.32 11.74
C GLY A 216 -27.70 -7.26 11.00
N VAL A 217 -27.42 -7.59 9.74
CA VAL A 217 -28.24 -8.47 8.89
C VAL A 217 -27.67 -9.87 8.87
N GLU A 218 -28.54 -10.88 8.91
CA GLU A 218 -28.15 -12.28 8.84
C GLU A 218 -27.33 -12.58 7.57
N LYS A 219 -26.23 -13.28 7.77
CA LYS A 219 -25.33 -13.79 6.73
C LYS A 219 -25.64 -15.27 6.52
N CYS A 220 -26.06 -15.60 5.30
CA CYS A 220 -26.48 -16.95 4.94
C CYS A 220 -25.55 -17.53 3.86
N PRO A 221 -25.25 -18.85 3.89
CA PRO A 221 -24.58 -19.51 2.78
C PRO A 221 -25.35 -19.32 1.47
N GLY A 222 -24.63 -18.94 0.42
CA GLY A 222 -25.21 -18.65 -0.88
C GLY A 222 -25.48 -17.17 -1.14
N ASP A 223 -25.46 -16.33 -0.10
CA ASP A 223 -25.31 -14.87 -0.28
C ASP A 223 -24.12 -14.56 -1.19
N TYR A 224 -24.14 -13.39 -1.81
CA TYR A 224 -23.02 -12.93 -2.61
C TYR A 224 -22.72 -11.46 -2.35
N ALA A 225 -21.45 -11.11 -2.52
CA ALA A 225 -20.92 -9.76 -2.37
C ALA A 225 -20.39 -9.27 -3.72
N ILE A 226 -20.73 -8.05 -4.09
CA ILE A 226 -20.13 -7.33 -5.22
C ILE A 226 -19.26 -6.22 -4.65
N THR A 227 -17.94 -6.39 -4.76
CA THR A 227 -16.96 -5.37 -4.35
C THR A 227 -16.54 -4.54 -5.56
N GLU A 228 -16.70 -3.23 -5.46
CA GLU A 228 -16.31 -2.23 -6.44
C GLU A 228 -15.03 -1.52 -5.96
N ALA A 229 -14.00 -1.52 -6.80
CA ALA A 229 -12.70 -0.92 -6.48
C ALA A 229 -12.15 -0.15 -7.68
N SER A 230 -11.49 0.98 -7.41
CA SER A 230 -10.78 1.77 -8.41
C SER A 230 -9.35 1.98 -7.96
N MET A 231 -8.42 2.00 -8.92
CA MET A 231 -7.01 2.27 -8.65
C MET A 231 -6.87 3.64 -7.99
N PHE A 232 -6.06 3.71 -6.93
CA PHE A 232 -5.79 4.92 -6.12
C PHE A 232 -7.01 5.56 -5.45
N ARG A 233 -8.16 4.89 -5.42
CA ARG A 233 -9.27 5.32 -4.59
C ARG A 233 -9.04 4.90 -3.13
N PRO A 234 -9.15 5.80 -2.13
CA PRO A 234 -8.87 5.50 -0.72
C PRO A 234 -10.07 4.83 -0.01
N TRP A 235 -10.83 4.02 -0.75
CA TRP A 235 -11.92 3.21 -0.22
C TRP A 235 -12.39 2.21 -1.28
N MET A 236 -13.05 1.14 -0.81
CA MET A 236 -13.78 0.20 -1.66
C MET A 236 -15.22 0.06 -1.19
N LYS A 237 -16.14 -0.15 -2.12
CA LYS A 237 -17.55 -0.42 -1.80
C LYS A 237 -17.82 -1.91 -1.93
N THR A 238 -18.51 -2.52 -0.98
CA THR A 238 -19.05 -3.86 -1.08
C THR A 238 -20.55 -3.83 -0.88
N SER A 239 -21.29 -4.31 -1.86
CA SER A 239 -22.74 -4.49 -1.80
C SER A 239 -23.03 -5.97 -1.50
N TYR A 240 -23.78 -6.23 -0.43
CA TYR A 240 -24.16 -7.58 -0.03
C TYR A 240 -25.57 -7.91 -0.48
N TYR A 241 -25.77 -9.11 -1.01
CA TYR A 241 -27.05 -9.60 -1.51
C TYR A 241 -27.34 -10.99 -0.95
N SER A 242 -28.63 -11.28 -0.73
CA SER A 242 -29.10 -12.63 -0.49
C SER A 242 -28.90 -13.52 -1.71
N ILE A 243 -29.01 -14.84 -1.54
CA ILE A 243 -29.06 -15.80 -2.67
C ILE A 243 -30.20 -15.49 -3.67
N SER A 244 -31.29 -14.87 -3.21
CA SER A 244 -32.42 -14.45 -4.06
C SER A 244 -32.21 -13.09 -4.76
N GLY A 245 -31.06 -12.43 -4.53
CA GLY A 245 -30.73 -11.14 -5.13
C GLY A 245 -31.26 -9.91 -4.38
N THR A 246 -31.81 -10.09 -3.17
CA THR A 246 -32.27 -8.99 -2.32
C THR A 246 -31.07 -8.28 -1.70
N LEU A 247 -30.99 -6.96 -1.84
CA LEU A 247 -29.93 -6.15 -1.23
C LEU A 247 -30.02 -6.22 0.31
N LYS A 248 -28.90 -6.58 0.94
CA LYS A 248 -28.74 -6.63 2.40
C LYS A 248 -28.06 -5.38 2.97
N GLY A 249 -27.35 -4.62 2.16
CA GLY A 249 -26.72 -3.36 2.55
C GLY A 249 -25.43 -3.05 1.81
N TYR A 250 -24.87 -1.89 2.11
CA TYR A 250 -23.60 -1.41 1.56
C TYR A 250 -22.55 -1.26 2.66
N TYR A 251 -21.31 -1.53 2.29
CA TYR A 251 -20.15 -1.40 3.16
C TYR A 251 -19.05 -0.65 2.40
N TYR A 252 -18.61 0.48 2.92
CA TYR A 252 -17.51 1.25 2.38
C TYR A 252 -16.32 1.12 3.32
N ASN A 253 -15.27 0.43 2.86
CA ASN A 253 -14.07 0.24 3.65
C ASN A 253 -13.06 1.35 3.35
N ILE A 254 -12.81 2.20 4.36
CA ILE A 254 -11.90 3.33 4.24
C ILE A 254 -10.47 2.84 4.41
N SER A 255 -9.62 3.26 3.47
CA SER A 255 -8.25 2.74 3.38
C SER A 255 -7.31 3.80 2.82
N THR A 256 -6.03 3.48 2.85
CA THR A 256 -5.06 4.15 1.97
C THR A 256 -5.40 3.87 0.49
N PRO A 257 -4.98 4.72 -0.46
CA PRO A 257 -5.32 4.55 -1.88
C PRO A 257 -5.05 3.12 -2.39
N VAL A 258 -6.05 2.49 -2.98
CA VAL A 258 -6.04 1.05 -3.33
C VAL A 258 -5.11 0.75 -4.52
N SER A 259 -4.35 -0.33 -4.42
CA SER A 259 -3.55 -0.89 -5.52
C SER A 259 -4.30 -2.00 -6.23
N ILE A 260 -4.38 -1.94 -7.57
CA ILE A 260 -5.06 -2.94 -8.41
C ILE A 260 -4.06 -3.55 -9.39
N TYR A 261 -3.72 -4.81 -9.14
CA TYR A 261 -2.79 -5.59 -9.97
C TYR A 261 -3.55 -6.69 -10.75
N PRO A 262 -2.92 -7.33 -11.74
CA PRO A 262 -3.60 -8.33 -12.57
C PRO A 262 -4.21 -9.52 -11.81
N ASP A 263 -3.58 -9.96 -10.72
CA ASP A 263 -3.98 -11.14 -9.93
C ASP A 263 -4.49 -10.80 -8.52
N HIS A 264 -4.32 -9.57 -8.06
CA HIS A 264 -4.71 -9.17 -6.70
C HIS A 264 -5.00 -7.67 -6.54
N ILE A 265 -5.77 -7.36 -5.51
CA ILE A 265 -5.91 -6.02 -4.94
C ILE A 265 -5.10 -5.98 -3.65
N HIS A 266 -4.42 -4.87 -3.38
CA HIS A 266 -3.69 -4.62 -2.12
C HIS A 266 -3.98 -3.21 -1.61
N TYR A 267 -4.21 -3.10 -0.31
CA TYR A 267 -4.36 -1.82 0.38
C TYR A 267 -4.08 -1.97 1.87
N PHE A 268 -3.77 -0.86 2.52
CA PHE A 268 -3.70 -0.76 3.98
C PHE A 268 -5.03 -0.24 4.51
N ASP A 269 -5.66 -1.06 5.34
CA ASP A 269 -6.90 -0.76 6.03
C ASP A 269 -6.68 0.34 7.05
N LEU A 270 -7.65 1.25 7.17
CA LEU A 270 -7.62 2.26 8.22
C LEU A 270 -8.58 1.94 9.38
N GLU A 271 -9.20 0.76 9.37
CA GLU A 271 -10.15 0.33 10.42
C GLU A 271 -11.23 1.39 10.68
N LEU A 272 -11.79 1.92 9.61
CA LEU A 272 -12.90 2.86 9.64
C LEU A 272 -13.80 2.52 8.46
N ASP A 273 -15.08 2.36 8.71
CA ASP A 273 -16.02 1.90 7.70
C ASP A 273 -17.28 2.75 7.70
N VAL A 274 -17.93 2.87 6.54
CA VAL A 274 -19.27 3.45 6.42
C VAL A 274 -20.22 2.34 6.00
N VAL A 275 -21.25 2.10 6.80
CA VAL A 275 -22.28 1.10 6.51
C VAL A 275 -23.60 1.78 6.20
N VAL A 276 -24.35 1.21 5.27
CA VAL A 276 -25.69 1.69 4.91
C VAL A 276 -26.63 0.50 4.88
N LYS A 277 -27.52 0.45 5.88
CA LYS A 277 -28.54 -0.58 5.97
C LYS A 277 -29.71 -0.25 5.03
N PRO A 278 -30.42 -1.24 4.48
CA PRO A 278 -31.61 -0.98 3.68
C PRO A 278 -32.64 -0.13 4.47
N GLY A 279 -33.02 1.02 3.90
CA GLY A 279 -34.01 1.92 4.52
C GLY A 279 -33.52 2.71 5.73
N SER A 280 -32.21 2.70 6.03
CA SER A 280 -31.60 3.54 7.09
C SER A 280 -30.55 4.46 6.48
N GLY A 281 -30.22 5.53 7.19
CA GLY A 281 -29.11 6.41 6.82
C GLY A 281 -27.73 5.76 7.01
N PRO A 282 -26.67 6.40 6.53
CA PRO A 282 -25.29 5.94 6.69
C PRO A 282 -24.83 6.03 8.16
N GLU A 283 -24.07 5.03 8.60
CA GLU A 283 -23.41 4.98 9.91
C GLU A 283 -21.90 4.80 9.71
N ILE A 284 -21.09 5.59 10.42
CA ILE A 284 -19.63 5.42 10.48
C ILE A 284 -19.33 4.51 11.68
N ILE A 285 -18.61 3.42 11.46
CA ILE A 285 -18.32 2.39 12.47
C ILE A 285 -16.82 2.07 12.56
N ASP A 286 -16.47 1.27 13.57
CA ASP A 286 -15.14 0.68 13.82
C ASP A 286 -13.98 1.65 14.11
N ALA A 287 -14.29 2.92 14.42
CA ALA A 287 -13.31 3.97 14.72
C ALA A 287 -12.31 3.64 15.84
N ASP A 288 -12.62 2.71 16.76
CA ASP A 288 -11.74 2.29 17.85
C ASP A 288 -10.42 1.69 17.35
N GLY A 289 -10.44 0.96 16.22
CA GLY A 289 -9.24 0.38 15.60
C GLY A 289 -8.30 1.47 15.07
N LEU A 290 -8.87 2.46 14.40
CA LEU A 290 -8.16 3.65 13.90
C LEU A 290 -7.54 4.45 15.06
N GLU A 291 -8.32 4.72 16.11
CA GLU A 291 -7.86 5.41 17.34
C GLU A 291 -6.68 4.66 17.98
N LYS A 292 -6.82 3.35 18.16
CA LYS A 292 -5.75 2.51 18.71
C LYS A 292 -4.49 2.54 17.84
N ALA A 293 -4.63 2.52 16.51
CA ALA A 293 -3.50 2.60 15.60
C ALA A 293 -2.75 3.94 15.71
N VAL A 294 -3.45 5.04 15.97
CA VAL A 294 -2.81 6.33 16.28
C VAL A 294 -2.09 6.29 17.62
N GLN A 295 -2.76 5.82 18.69
CA GLN A 295 -2.19 5.72 20.03
C GLN A 295 -0.91 4.88 20.07
N GLU A 296 -0.88 3.78 19.31
CA GLU A 296 0.28 2.90 19.18
C GLU A 296 1.36 3.44 18.23
N ASN A 297 1.22 4.69 17.74
CA ASN A 297 2.11 5.29 16.76
C ASN A 297 2.31 4.36 15.55
N ARG A 298 1.21 3.85 14.99
CA ARG A 298 1.22 3.07 13.74
C ARG A 298 0.89 3.91 12.53
N ILE A 299 -0.01 4.85 12.71
CA ILE A 299 -0.42 5.83 11.69
C ILE A 299 -0.24 7.25 12.24
N SER A 300 -0.43 8.25 11.40
CA SER A 300 -0.39 9.67 11.79
C SER A 300 -1.79 10.19 12.14
N GLU A 301 -1.84 11.25 12.94
CA GLU A 301 -3.09 11.97 13.22
C GLU A 301 -3.67 12.59 11.94
N GLU A 302 -2.81 13.04 11.04
CA GLU A 302 -3.19 13.58 9.73
C GLU A 302 -3.87 12.54 8.85
N LEU A 303 -3.39 11.29 8.87
CA LEU A 303 -4.00 10.19 8.13
C LEU A 303 -5.36 9.81 8.73
N LYS A 304 -5.50 9.79 10.06
CA LYS A 304 -6.78 9.62 10.75
C LYS A 304 -7.79 10.70 10.34
N LYS A 305 -7.41 11.98 10.40
CA LYS A 305 -8.26 13.10 9.95
C LYS A 305 -8.70 12.94 8.50
N THR A 306 -7.78 12.50 7.63
CA THR A 306 -8.08 12.23 6.23
C THR A 306 -9.10 11.10 6.08
N ALA A 307 -8.96 10.01 6.85
CA ALA A 307 -9.89 8.89 6.84
C ALA A 307 -11.31 9.32 7.25
N PHE A 308 -11.46 10.08 8.33
CA PHE A 308 -12.75 10.62 8.77
C PHE A 308 -13.38 11.53 7.73
N ARG A 309 -12.61 12.46 7.14
CA ARG A 309 -13.10 13.33 6.07
C ARG A 309 -13.65 12.54 4.87
N ILE A 310 -12.96 11.46 4.49
CA ILE A 310 -13.42 10.57 3.40
C ILE A 310 -14.70 9.83 3.82
N ALA A 311 -14.76 9.31 5.05
CA ALA A 311 -15.93 8.62 5.57
C ALA A 311 -17.17 9.54 5.61
N GLU A 312 -17.01 10.76 6.10
CA GLU A 312 -18.06 11.79 6.14
C GLU A 312 -18.53 12.18 4.73
N GLU A 313 -17.60 12.36 3.78
CA GLU A 313 -17.93 12.67 2.38
C GLU A 313 -18.70 11.53 1.70
N ILE A 314 -18.35 10.28 2.00
CA ILE A 314 -19.09 9.12 1.49
C ILE A 314 -20.49 9.09 2.10
N ALA A 315 -20.58 9.21 3.43
CA ALA A 315 -21.84 9.21 4.17
C ALA A 315 -22.78 10.31 3.63
N SER A 316 -22.29 11.53 3.43
CA SER A 316 -23.12 12.65 2.92
C SER A 316 -23.67 12.43 1.51
N LYS A 317 -23.11 11.48 0.74
CA LYS A 317 -23.55 11.13 -0.62
C LYS A 317 -24.43 9.88 -0.66
N GLN A 318 -24.68 9.23 0.47
CA GLN A 318 -25.58 8.10 0.56
C GLN A 318 -27.00 8.57 0.89
N PRO A 319 -28.03 7.86 0.40
CA PRO A 319 -29.44 8.18 0.66
C PRO A 319 -29.81 8.05 2.14
#